data_AF-A0A940IER5-F1
#
_entry.id   AF-A0A940IER5-F1
#
_cell.length_a   1.000
_cell.length_b   1.000
_cell.length_c   1.000
_cell.angle_alpha   90.00
_cell.angle_beta   90.00
_cell.angle_gamma   90.00
#
_symmetry.space_group_name_H-M   'P 1'
#
loop_
_entity.id
_entity.type
_entity.pdbx_description
1 polymer ?
#
loop_
_entity_poly.entity_id
_entity_poly.type
_entity_poly.pdbx_seq_one_letter_code
_entity_poly.pdbx_strand_id
1 'polypeptide(L)'
;MRAAVPPEIEAKTFYDVNREIPVYVPENYLDDYREDPYWREFNLIGEEQGGTVGTDHAEIAELYRIEDGRIVLTEKMPVSVYTATGALIYSGTTTEVPLPVPGVYLLRIGEETVKVVRP
;
A
#
# COMPACT_ATOMS: atom_id res chain seq x y z
N MET A 1 -4.99 -4.47 -12.95
CA MET A 1 -5.36 -5.87 -12.62
C MET A 1 -4.07 -6.61 -12.34
N ARG A 2 -3.96 -7.30 -11.20
CA ARG A 2 -2.82 -8.21 -10.93
C ARG A 2 -3.18 -9.60 -11.45
N ALA A 3 -2.20 -10.34 -11.95
CA ALA A 3 -2.43 -11.64 -12.58
C ALA A 3 -2.88 -12.68 -11.56
N ALA A 4 -4.01 -13.33 -11.84
CA ALA A 4 -4.60 -14.36 -10.99
C ALA A 4 -4.13 -15.78 -11.33
N VAL A 5 -3.47 -15.93 -12.47
CA VAL A 5 -2.94 -17.19 -12.98
C VAL A 5 -1.55 -16.87 -13.53
N PRO A 6 -0.56 -17.76 -13.34
CA PRO A 6 0.74 -17.60 -13.97
C PRO A 6 0.61 -17.37 -15.48
N PRO A 7 1.26 -16.33 -16.04
CA PRO A 7 1.26 -16.13 -17.48
C PRO A 7 1.82 -17.33 -18.22
N GLU A 8 1.14 -17.74 -19.29
CA GLU A 8 1.69 -18.71 -20.23
C GLU A 8 2.94 -18.12 -20.90
N ILE A 9 4.01 -18.91 -20.93
CA ILE A 9 5.28 -18.51 -21.51
C ILE A 9 5.83 -19.60 -22.42
N GLU A 10 6.72 -19.22 -23.33
CA GLU A 10 7.54 -20.19 -24.06
C GLU A 10 8.70 -20.68 -23.19
N ALA A 11 9.18 -21.90 -23.47
CA ALA A 11 10.18 -22.60 -22.65
C ALA A 11 11.51 -21.83 -22.45
N LYS A 12 11.84 -20.88 -23.32
CA LYS A 12 13.09 -20.10 -23.25
C LYS A 12 12.91 -18.67 -22.73
N THR A 13 11.71 -18.30 -22.31
CA THR A 13 11.38 -16.93 -21.85
C THR A 13 12.32 -16.45 -20.73
N PHE A 14 12.75 -17.36 -19.85
CA PHE A 14 13.63 -17.06 -18.71
C PHE A 14 15.04 -17.66 -18.84
N TYR A 15 15.51 -17.95 -20.06
CA TYR A 15 16.79 -18.64 -20.28
C TYR A 15 17.99 -17.89 -19.68
N ASP A 16 18.04 -16.57 -19.83
CA ASP A 16 19.13 -15.71 -19.32
C ASP A 16 18.73 -14.92 -18.05
N VAL A 17 17.66 -15.32 -17.38
CA VAL A 17 17.15 -14.62 -16.19
C VAL A 17 17.61 -15.32 -14.93
N ASN A 18 18.27 -14.57 -14.03
CA ASN A 18 18.63 -15.06 -12.71
C ASN A 18 17.36 -15.40 -11.90
N ARG A 19 17.29 -16.60 -11.35
CA ARG A 19 16.13 -17.10 -10.60
C ARG A 19 16.11 -16.70 -9.13
N GLU A 20 17.20 -16.15 -8.62
CA GLU A 20 17.27 -15.60 -7.26
C GLU A 20 16.59 -14.23 -7.13
N ILE A 21 16.22 -13.58 -8.25
CA ILE A 21 15.52 -12.30 -8.20
C ILE A 21 14.16 -12.45 -7.51
N PRO A 22 13.76 -11.49 -6.66
CA PRO A 22 12.44 -11.52 -6.06
C PRO A 22 11.37 -11.26 -7.13
N VAL A 23 10.36 -12.13 -7.18
CA VAL A 23 9.19 -11.99 -8.06
C VAL A 23 7.95 -11.85 -7.18
N TYR A 24 7.34 -10.68 -7.19
CA TYR A 24 6.15 -10.38 -6.40
C TYR A 24 4.88 -10.79 -7.14
N VAL A 25 4.07 -11.63 -6.51
CA VAL A 25 2.78 -12.11 -7.04
C VAL A 25 1.70 -11.87 -6.00
N PRO A 26 0.41 -11.77 -6.38
CA PRO A 26 -0.63 -11.63 -5.37
C PRO A 26 -0.61 -12.82 -4.42
N GLU A 27 -0.61 -12.54 -3.12
CA GLU A 27 -0.49 -13.58 -2.10
C GLU A 27 -1.56 -14.67 -2.26
N ASN A 28 -2.78 -14.28 -2.63
CA ASN A 28 -3.90 -15.19 -2.80
C ASN A 28 -3.79 -16.13 -4.03
N TYR A 29 -2.77 -15.97 -4.86
CA TYR A 29 -2.46 -16.82 -6.02
C TYR A 29 -1.02 -17.38 -5.96
N LEU A 30 -0.32 -17.20 -4.85
CA LEU A 30 1.09 -17.60 -4.71
C LEU A 30 1.29 -19.11 -4.94
N ASP A 31 0.31 -19.93 -4.52
CA ASP A 31 0.39 -21.38 -4.69
C ASP A 31 0.25 -21.79 -6.17
N ASP A 32 -0.59 -21.12 -6.97
CA ASP A 32 -0.68 -21.37 -8.42
C ASP A 32 0.68 -21.12 -9.11
N TYR A 33 1.41 -20.09 -8.69
CA TYR A 33 2.77 -19.80 -9.20
C TYR A 33 3.82 -20.81 -8.74
N ARG A 34 3.63 -21.47 -7.59
CA ARG A 34 4.52 -22.54 -7.10
C ARG A 34 4.27 -23.87 -7.80
N GLU A 35 3.05 -24.10 -8.28
CA GLU A 35 2.69 -25.30 -9.04
C GLU A 35 3.10 -25.19 -10.52
N ASP A 36 3.24 -23.98 -11.05
CA ASP A 36 3.64 -23.75 -12.44
C ASP A 36 5.08 -24.22 -12.72
N PRO A 37 5.33 -24.93 -13.85
CA PRO A 37 6.64 -25.48 -14.19
C PRO A 37 7.80 -24.47 -14.23
N TYR A 38 7.54 -23.24 -14.66
CA TYR A 38 8.55 -22.22 -14.93
C TYR A 38 8.60 -21.15 -13.84
N TRP A 39 7.44 -20.70 -13.35
CA TRP A 39 7.37 -19.62 -12.36
C TRP A 39 7.87 -20.06 -10.99
N ARG A 40 7.70 -21.34 -10.62
CA ARG A 40 8.20 -21.91 -9.36
C ARG A 40 9.71 -21.86 -9.19
N GLU A 41 10.45 -21.64 -10.26
CA GLU A 41 11.91 -21.57 -10.23
C GLU A 41 12.41 -20.29 -9.57
N PHE A 42 11.58 -19.24 -9.51
CA PHE A 42 11.93 -17.95 -8.90
C PHE A 42 11.78 -17.90 -7.39
N ASN A 43 12.43 -16.91 -6.76
CA ASN A 43 12.12 -16.48 -5.40
C ASN A 43 10.78 -15.72 -5.37
N LEU A 44 9.68 -16.47 -5.33
CA LEU A 44 8.31 -15.94 -5.31
C LEU A 44 7.96 -15.34 -3.95
N ILE A 45 7.51 -14.08 -3.96
CA ILE A 45 7.07 -13.35 -2.78
C ILE A 45 5.58 -13.02 -2.92
N GLY A 46 4.77 -13.47 -1.96
CA GLY A 46 3.38 -13.07 -1.85
C GLY A 46 3.29 -11.61 -1.46
N GLU A 47 2.59 -10.81 -2.28
CA GLU A 47 2.29 -9.42 -2.00
C GLU A 47 0.81 -9.29 -1.67
N GLU A 48 0.50 -8.83 -0.46
CA GLU A 48 -0.87 -8.49 -0.07
C GLU A 48 -1.47 -7.48 -1.06
N GLN A 49 -2.77 -7.63 -1.35
CA GLN A 49 -3.48 -6.69 -2.19
C GLN A 49 -3.63 -5.35 -1.46
N GLY A 50 -2.80 -4.39 -1.86
CA GLY A 50 -2.87 -3.02 -1.39
C GLY A 50 -1.72 -2.70 -0.46
N GLY A 51 -0.52 -2.55 -1.02
CA GLY A 51 0.67 -2.14 -0.30
C GLY A 51 0.38 -1.00 0.68
N THR A 52 0.27 -1.34 1.96
CA THR A 52 0.62 -0.44 3.05
C THR A 52 2.14 -0.34 2.97
N VAL A 53 2.63 0.60 2.17
CA VAL A 53 3.90 1.25 2.52
C VAL A 53 3.59 2.07 3.77
N GLY A 54 3.51 1.34 4.88
CA GLY A 54 3.56 1.84 6.24
C GLY A 54 4.69 1.07 6.86
N THR A 55 5.92 1.53 6.61
CA THR A 55 7.03 1.31 7.55
C THR A 55 6.47 1.48 8.95
N ASP A 56 6.65 0.50 9.83
CA ASP A 56 6.30 0.51 11.26
C ASP A 56 5.93 1.91 11.78
N HIS A 57 4.65 2.25 11.69
CA HIS A 57 4.08 3.52 12.14
C HIS A 57 2.99 3.21 13.16
N ALA A 58 3.26 2.23 14.03
CA ALA A 58 2.36 1.89 15.12
C ALA A 58 2.07 3.12 15.99
N GLU A 59 3.07 3.98 16.21
CA GLU A 59 2.95 5.18 17.02
C GLU A 59 1.99 6.21 16.41
N ILE A 60 2.14 6.59 15.13
CA ILE A 60 1.21 7.52 14.47
C ILE A 60 -0.19 6.91 14.29
N ALA A 61 -0.31 5.58 14.14
CA ALA A 61 -1.60 4.91 13.93
C ALA A 61 -2.52 5.04 15.16
N GLU A 62 -1.94 5.21 16.36
CA GLU A 62 -2.70 5.49 17.58
C GLU A 62 -3.16 6.96 17.68
N LEU A 63 -2.58 7.88 16.89
CA LEU A 63 -2.87 9.31 16.95
C LEU A 63 -4.10 9.73 16.14
N TYR A 64 -4.63 8.87 15.26
CA TYR A 64 -5.78 9.22 14.44
C TYR A 64 -6.73 8.05 14.16
N ARG A 65 -7.97 8.38 13.82
CA ARG A 65 -9.01 7.46 13.35
C ARG A 65 -9.76 8.08 12.17
N ILE A 66 -10.40 7.24 11.36
CA ILE A 66 -11.28 7.69 10.28
C ILE A 66 -12.73 7.47 10.71
N GLU A 67 -13.45 8.57 10.87
CA GLU A 67 -14.85 8.59 11.32
C GLU A 67 -15.64 9.54 10.42
N ASP A 68 -16.78 9.09 9.90
CA ASP A 68 -17.71 9.88 9.08
C ASP A 68 -17.03 10.69 7.94
N GLY A 69 -16.03 10.09 7.30
CA GLY A 69 -15.28 10.73 6.21
C GLY A 69 -14.33 11.84 6.66
N ARG A 70 -13.88 11.81 7.91
CA ARG A 70 -12.92 12.74 8.50
C ARG A 70 -11.76 11.99 9.13
N ILE A 71 -10.61 12.64 9.18
CA ILE A 71 -9.52 12.25 10.07
C ILE A 71 -9.81 12.90 11.43
N VAL A 72 -9.94 12.09 12.47
CA VAL A 72 -10.09 12.53 13.86
C VAL A 72 -8.79 12.22 14.58
N LEU A 73 -8.17 13.25 15.18
CA LEU A 73 -6.90 13.15 15.90
C LEU A 73 -7.18 13.03 17.41
N THR A 74 -6.32 12.31 18.13
CA THR A 74 -6.44 12.12 19.59
C THR A 74 -6.26 13.41 20.38
N GLU A 75 -5.51 14.37 19.84
CA GLU A 75 -5.29 15.69 20.41
C GLU A 75 -5.05 16.74 19.32
N LYS A 76 -4.96 18.01 19.73
CA LYS A 76 -4.75 19.13 18.81
C LYS A 76 -3.28 19.21 18.40
N MET A 77 -2.97 18.80 17.17
CA MET A 77 -1.59 18.69 16.68
C MET A 77 -1.42 19.25 15.27
N PRO A 78 -0.22 19.70 14.88
CA PRO A 78 0.06 20.18 13.52
C PRO A 78 0.04 19.01 12.54
N VAL A 79 -0.80 19.12 11.51
CA VAL A 79 -0.93 18.12 10.45
C VAL A 79 -0.97 18.75 9.08
N SER A 80 -0.62 17.96 8.08
CA SER A 80 -0.87 18.27 6.66
C SER A 80 -1.52 17.06 6.00
N VAL A 81 -2.53 17.31 5.17
CA VAL A 81 -3.24 16.25 4.44
C VAL A 81 -3.13 16.52 2.94
N TYR A 82 -2.74 15.49 2.20
CA TYR A 82 -2.56 15.53 0.76
C TYR A 82 -3.45 14.49 0.09
N THR A 83 -3.87 14.77 -1.16
CA THR A 83 -4.47 13.76 -2.04
C THR A 83 -3.42 12.73 -2.50
N ALA A 84 -3.87 11.61 -3.07
CA ALA A 84 -2.99 10.60 -3.66
C ALA A 84 -2.06 11.13 -4.77
N THR A 85 -2.39 12.26 -5.41
CA THR A 85 -1.52 12.93 -6.40
C THR A 85 -0.54 13.92 -5.77
N GLY A 86 -0.49 14.02 -4.44
CA GLY A 86 0.39 14.92 -3.70
C GLY A 86 -0.13 16.36 -3.55
N ALA A 87 -1.37 16.66 -3.97
CA ALA A 87 -1.93 18.00 -3.76
C ALA A 87 -2.34 18.22 -2.30
N LEU A 88 -1.86 19.29 -1.68
CA LEU A 88 -2.20 19.69 -0.31
C LEU A 88 -3.65 20.15 -0.22
N ILE A 89 -4.44 19.53 0.65
CA ILE A 89 -5.86 19.88 0.89
C ILE A 89 -6.08 20.51 2.26
N TYR A 90 -5.18 20.27 3.21
CA TYR A 90 -5.25 20.87 4.54
C TYR A 90 -3.84 21.01 5.15
N SER A 91 -3.58 22.11 5.85
CA SER A 91 -2.42 22.27 6.71
C SER A 91 -2.76 23.15 7.90
N GLY A 92 -2.49 22.68 9.12
CA GLY A 92 -2.77 23.45 10.33
C GLY A 92 -2.77 22.60 11.59
N THR A 93 -2.98 23.25 12.74
CA THR A 93 -3.12 22.59 14.04
C THR A 93 -4.60 22.37 14.36
N THR A 94 -5.05 21.12 14.36
CA THR A 94 -6.47 20.76 14.51
C THR A 94 -6.63 19.44 15.26
N THR A 95 -7.87 19.11 15.60
CA THR A 95 -8.29 17.78 16.07
C THR A 95 -9.06 17.02 14.99
N GLU A 96 -9.48 17.68 13.91
CA GLU A 96 -10.22 17.05 12.83
C GLU A 96 -9.90 17.65 11.45
N VAL A 97 -9.92 16.81 10.42
CA VAL A 97 -9.79 17.22 9.02
C VAL A 97 -10.85 16.50 8.18
N PRO A 98 -11.79 17.22 7.53
CA PRO A 98 -12.75 16.60 6.63
C PRO A 98 -12.06 16.16 5.33
N LEU A 99 -12.35 14.94 4.88
CA LEU A 99 -11.90 14.44 3.59
C LEU A 99 -13.01 14.67 2.56
N PRO A 100 -12.76 15.29 1.40
CA PRO A 100 -13.82 15.72 0.50
C PRO A 100 -14.50 14.57 -0.25
N VAL A 101 -13.76 13.55 -0.70
CA VAL A 101 -14.30 12.40 -1.45
C VAL A 101 -13.75 11.07 -0.93
N PRO A 102 -14.43 9.92 -1.13
CA PRO A 102 -13.83 8.61 -0.89
C PRO A 102 -12.54 8.43 -1.70
N GLY A 103 -11.55 7.75 -1.14
CA GLY A 103 -10.25 7.57 -1.78
C GLY A 103 -9.06 7.57 -0.84
N VAL A 104 -7.87 7.66 -1.43
CA VAL A 104 -6.59 7.62 -0.72
C VAL A 104 -6.06 9.03 -0.46
N TYR A 105 -5.58 9.23 0.76
CA TYR A 105 -4.95 10.45 1.24
C TYR A 105 -3.61 10.14 1.91
N LEU A 106 -2.74 11.13 1.97
CA LEU A 106 -1.51 11.10 2.76
C LEU A 106 -1.69 12.05 3.94
N LEU A 107 -1.68 11.51 5.16
CA LEU A 107 -1.69 12.29 6.39
C LEU A 107 -0.25 12.39 6.88
N ARG A 108 0.23 13.62 7.07
CA ARG A 108 1.52 13.92 7.67
C ARG A 108 1.32 14.51 9.06
N ILE A 109 1.94 13.89 10.06
CA ILE A 109 2.01 14.36 11.45
C ILE A 109 3.50 14.50 11.80
N GLY A 110 3.97 15.74 12.00
CA GLY A 110 5.41 15.99 12.16
C GLY A 110 6.23 15.61 10.92
N GLU A 111 7.22 14.74 11.09
CA GLU A 111 8.07 14.22 10.00
C GLU A 111 7.53 12.92 9.38
N GLU A 112 6.52 12.34 10.02
CA GLU A 112 5.94 11.05 9.66
C GLU A 112 4.76 11.21 8.70
N THR A 113 4.62 10.28 7.76
CA THR A 113 3.54 10.30 6.76
C THR A 113 2.94 8.91 6.60
N VAL A 114 1.61 8.84 6.67
CA VAL A 114 0.84 7.60 6.51
C VAL A 114 -0.21 7.70 5.42
N LYS A 115 -0.43 6.56 4.75
CA LYS A 115 -1.52 6.37 3.81
C LYS A 115 -2.82 6.17 4.58
N VAL A 116 -3.81 6.99 4.29
CA VAL A 116 -5.15 6.94 4.86
C VAL A 116 -6.15 6.61 3.75
N VAL A 117 -7.11 5.73 4.03
CA VAL A 117 -8.19 5.39 3.11
C VAL A 117 -9.50 5.88 3.70
N ARG A 118 -10.22 6.71 2.95
CA ARG A 118 -11.63 7.00 3.21
C ARG A 118 -12.48 6.00 2.43
N PRO A 119 -13.26 5.14 3.09
CA PRO A 119 -14.20 4.23 2.43
C PRO A 119 -15.37 4.98 1.76
#